data_AF-A0A243SG47-F1
#
_entry.id   AF-A0A243SG47-F1
#
_cell.length_a   1.000
_cell.length_b   1.000
_cell.length_c   1.000
_cell.angle_alpha   90.00
_cell.angle_beta   90.00
_cell.angle_gamma   90.00
#
_symmetry.space_group_name_H-M   'P 1'
#
loop_
_entity.id
_entity.type
_entity.pdbx_description
1 polymer ?
#
loop_
_entity_poly.entity_id
_entity_poly.type
_entity_poly.pdbx_seq_one_letter_code
_entity_poly.pdbx_strand_id
1 'polypeptide(L)'
;MKRAILFLLILLSSNVITAAISPKEKEALIKLYQVTGGPQWKVKWDLKTSETSWYGVKIEGNKVIALDLSDNNLTGKIPSEISNLVNLQVLNLHKNQLSGNIPQSLGKLKLLRILDLSFNQLFGPIPTSLCQLDKLNTLDLYMNNLSGTLPSQLGLLTQLENLSLFNNEITGEIPSSLYELKGLKTLMLNSNKLIGSLSKDIENMIFLENLSLFDNNMNGQVPMELKKLSRLKEMNLSYNKFNGFVSKDLAVLDVMNMTMLNEKGLAVALTVVSDRNSAIVSED
;
A
#
# COMPACT_ATOMS: atom_id res chain seq x y z
N MET A 1 -50.98 15.32 61.17
CA MET A 1 -51.00 14.43 59.99
C MET A 1 -50.80 15.29 58.74
N LYS A 2 -49.56 15.64 58.38
CA LYS A 2 -48.80 15.11 57.23
C LYS A 2 -49.66 14.61 56.06
N ARG A 3 -49.57 15.33 54.92
CA ARG A 3 -49.21 14.78 53.59
C ARG A 3 -48.90 15.94 52.64
N ALA A 4 -47.61 16.24 52.51
CA ALA A 4 -47.06 17.02 51.41
C ALA A 4 -46.95 16.09 50.20
N ILE A 5 -47.52 16.49 49.07
CA ILE A 5 -47.38 15.79 47.80
C ILE A 5 -46.07 16.27 47.17
N LEU A 6 -45.04 15.45 47.31
CA LEU A 6 -43.74 15.61 46.66
C LEU A 6 -43.89 15.16 45.21
N PHE A 7 -43.93 16.08 44.26
CA PHE A 7 -43.79 15.75 42.84
C PHE A 7 -42.33 15.37 42.59
N LEU A 8 -42.10 14.06 42.51
CA LEU A 8 -40.84 13.49 42.04
C LEU A 8 -40.74 13.77 40.53
N LEU A 9 -40.01 14.81 40.14
CA LEU A 9 -39.50 14.96 38.78
C LEU A 9 -38.53 13.80 38.55
N ILE A 10 -39.03 12.73 37.92
CA ILE A 10 -38.17 11.72 37.31
C ILE A 10 -37.40 12.46 36.22
N LEU A 11 -36.14 12.80 36.53
CA LEU A 11 -35.13 13.04 35.51
C LEU A 11 -35.08 11.76 34.68
N LEU A 12 -35.82 11.74 33.56
CA LEU A 12 -35.42 10.93 32.42
C LEU A 12 -34.06 11.49 32.04
N SER A 13 -33.00 10.89 32.60
CA SER A 13 -31.68 11.00 31.99
C SER A 13 -31.91 10.57 30.56
N SER A 14 -31.87 11.53 29.64
CA SER A 14 -31.66 11.23 28.25
C SER A 14 -30.41 10.36 28.24
N ASN A 15 -30.59 9.06 28.09
CA ASN A 15 -29.58 8.22 27.50
C ASN A 15 -29.44 8.75 26.08
N VAL A 16 -28.75 9.87 25.94
CA VAL A 16 -27.91 10.12 24.80
C VAL A 16 -26.97 8.93 24.85
N ILE A 17 -27.31 7.88 24.10
CA ILE A 17 -26.37 6.81 23.79
C ILE A 17 -25.28 7.54 23.04
N THR A 18 -24.30 8.06 23.78
CA THR A 18 -23.06 8.53 23.20
C THR A 18 -22.53 7.34 22.43
N ALA A 19 -22.24 7.56 21.14
CA ALA A 19 -21.76 6.52 20.24
C ALA A 19 -20.35 6.09 20.66
N ALA A 20 -20.26 5.40 21.79
CA ALA A 20 -19.03 4.99 22.42
C ALA A 20 -18.61 3.65 21.83
N ILE A 21 -17.40 3.64 21.26
CA ILE A 21 -16.75 2.41 20.81
C ILE A 21 -16.52 1.47 21.98
N SER A 22 -16.22 0.20 21.70
CA SER A 22 -15.94 -0.76 22.77
C SER A 22 -14.71 -0.35 23.61
N PRO A 23 -14.64 -0.70 24.91
CA PRO A 23 -13.47 -0.41 25.74
C PRO A 23 -12.16 -0.90 25.12
N LYS A 24 -12.21 -2.03 24.41
CA LYS A 24 -11.08 -2.64 23.72
C LYS A 24 -10.60 -1.83 22.51
N GLU A 25 -11.52 -1.24 21.74
CA GLU A 25 -11.16 -0.32 20.64
C GLU A 25 -10.58 0.99 21.21
N LYS A 26 -11.20 1.53 22.27
CA LYS A 26 -10.68 2.72 22.96
C LYS A 26 -9.27 2.51 23.50
N GLU A 27 -9.01 1.38 24.15
CA GLU A 27 -7.68 1.03 24.64
C GLU A 27 -6.66 0.94 23.51
N ALA A 28 -7.03 0.36 22.36
CA ALA A 28 -6.15 0.29 21.19
C ALA A 28 -5.76 1.69 20.66
N LEU A 29 -6.73 2.60 20.57
CA LEU A 29 -6.48 3.98 20.16
C LEU A 29 -5.59 4.71 21.19
N ILE A 30 -5.90 4.61 22.48
CA ILE A 30 -5.09 5.22 23.55
C ILE A 30 -3.66 4.66 23.52
N LYS A 31 -3.51 3.35 23.32
CA LYS A 31 -2.20 2.72 23.21
C LYS A 31 -1.42 3.29 22.03
N LEU A 32 -2.05 3.41 20.85
CA LEU A 32 -1.47 4.06 19.68
C LEU A 32 -0.99 5.47 20.02
N TYR A 33 -1.84 6.29 20.62
CA TYR A 33 -1.49 7.64 21.04
C TYR A 33 -0.28 7.66 21.98
N GLN A 34 -0.25 6.80 22.99
CA GLN A 34 0.83 6.76 23.98
C GLN A 34 2.17 6.32 23.38
N VAL A 35 2.18 5.26 22.58
CA VAL A 35 3.43 4.66 22.09
C VAL A 35 4.02 5.35 20.87
N THR A 36 3.24 6.22 20.22
CA THR A 36 3.68 6.95 19.02
C THR A 36 3.87 8.44 19.23
N GLY A 37 4.08 8.84 20.49
CA GLY A 37 4.41 10.22 20.84
C GLY A 37 3.23 11.19 20.74
N GLY A 38 2.01 10.75 21.08
CA GLY A 38 0.76 11.50 21.02
C GLY A 38 0.83 12.99 21.38
N PRO A 39 1.47 13.38 22.50
CA PRO A 39 1.61 14.79 22.86
C PRO A 39 2.37 15.66 21.85
N GLN A 40 3.18 15.06 20.98
CA GLN A 40 3.99 15.68 19.92
C GLN A 40 3.35 15.57 18.52
N TRP A 41 2.19 14.91 18.40
CA TRP A 41 1.47 14.86 17.13
C TRP A 41 1.09 16.28 16.68
N LYS A 42 1.08 16.49 15.36
CA LYS A 42 0.67 17.76 14.75
C LYS A 42 -0.77 18.14 15.14
N VAL A 43 -1.67 17.16 15.07
CA VAL A 43 -3.06 17.21 15.56
C VAL A 43 -3.23 16.10 16.58
N LYS A 44 -3.11 16.47 17.85
CA LYS A 44 -3.21 15.57 19.01
C LYS A 44 -4.66 15.37 19.45
N TRP A 45 -4.93 14.20 20.01
CA TRP A 45 -6.20 13.93 20.67
C TRP A 45 -6.24 14.52 22.09
N ASP A 46 -7.39 15.04 22.48
CA ASP A 46 -7.69 15.24 23.89
C ASP A 46 -8.33 13.96 24.45
N LEU A 47 -7.55 13.20 25.23
CA LEU A 47 -8.02 11.93 25.78
C LEU A 47 -9.17 12.10 26.80
N LYS A 48 -9.52 13.34 27.18
CA LYS A 48 -10.68 13.64 28.04
C LYS A 48 -11.97 13.78 27.23
N THR A 49 -11.90 14.00 25.92
CA THR A 49 -13.08 14.12 25.06
C THR A 49 -13.53 12.77 24.51
N SER A 50 -14.70 12.74 23.89
CA SER A 50 -15.19 11.54 23.20
C SER A 50 -14.36 11.24 21.95
N GLU A 51 -14.17 9.97 21.66
CA GLU A 51 -13.44 9.44 20.51
C GLU A 51 -14.05 9.87 19.17
N THR A 52 -15.33 10.24 19.16
CA THR A 52 -15.99 10.82 17.98
C THR A 52 -15.43 12.19 17.60
N SER A 53 -14.68 12.83 18.49
CA SER A 53 -14.00 14.11 18.24
C SER A 53 -12.51 13.96 17.93
N TRP A 54 -11.96 12.74 18.05
CA TRP A 54 -10.54 12.50 17.85
C TRP A 54 -10.22 12.58 16.36
N TYR A 55 -9.27 13.45 16.02
CA TYR A 55 -8.80 13.65 14.65
C TYR A 55 -8.47 12.31 13.97
N GLY A 56 -8.97 12.11 12.76
CA GLY A 56 -8.67 10.90 12.00
C GLY A 56 -9.50 9.67 12.37
N VAL A 57 -10.30 9.70 13.44
CA VAL A 57 -11.11 8.56 13.87
C VAL A 57 -12.51 8.65 13.27
N LYS A 58 -12.89 7.69 12.42
CA LYS A 58 -14.26 7.56 11.92
C LYS A 58 -14.97 6.40 12.60
N ILE A 59 -16.11 6.70 13.22
CA ILE A 59 -16.95 5.73 13.92
C ILE A 59 -18.29 5.58 13.20
N GLU A 60 -18.70 4.35 12.91
CA GLU A 60 -20.03 4.00 12.39
C GLU A 60 -20.57 2.83 13.20
N GLY A 61 -21.83 2.91 13.67
CA GLY A 61 -22.45 1.85 14.47
C GLY A 61 -21.66 1.47 15.73
N ASN A 62 -21.05 2.45 16.40
CA ASN A 62 -20.17 2.26 17.57
C ASN A 62 -18.91 1.43 17.29
N LYS A 63 -18.45 1.37 16.03
CA LYS A 63 -17.23 0.69 15.61
C LYS A 63 -16.29 1.66 14.92
N VAL A 64 -14.99 1.53 15.17
CA VAL A 64 -13.99 2.28 14.39
C VAL A 64 -13.88 1.64 13.02
N ILE A 65 -14.21 2.40 11.98
CA ILE A 65 -14.20 1.92 10.59
C ILE A 65 -13.10 2.54 9.74
N ALA A 66 -12.58 3.71 10.12
CA ALA A 66 -11.41 4.31 9.49
C ALA A 66 -10.56 5.02 10.53
N LEU A 67 -9.24 4.93 10.34
CA LEU A 67 -8.24 5.65 11.10
C LEU A 67 -7.27 6.30 10.10
N ASP A 68 -7.35 7.62 9.98
CA ASP A 68 -6.45 8.43 9.15
C ASP A 68 -5.65 9.39 10.02
N LEU A 69 -4.40 9.02 10.27
CA LEU A 69 -3.43 9.83 11.01
C LEU A 69 -2.26 10.21 10.10
N SER A 70 -2.52 10.39 8.81
CA SER A 70 -1.51 10.80 7.85
C SER A 70 -0.94 12.19 8.17
N ASP A 71 0.34 12.42 7.85
CA ASP A 71 1.04 13.70 8.04
C ASP A 71 0.89 14.27 9.46
N ASN A 72 1.05 13.42 10.49
CA ASN A 72 0.69 13.78 11.86
C ASN A 72 1.84 13.65 12.88
N ASN A 73 3.08 13.48 12.43
CA ASN A 73 4.29 13.35 13.27
C ASN A 73 4.27 12.17 14.26
N LEU A 74 3.57 11.07 13.93
CA LEU A 74 3.65 9.85 14.72
C LEU A 74 5.08 9.31 14.70
N THR A 75 5.61 8.91 15.86
CA THR A 75 6.93 8.30 16.02
C THR A 75 6.82 6.89 16.61
N GLY A 76 7.93 6.21 16.90
CA GLY A 76 7.90 4.91 17.59
C GLY A 76 7.33 3.79 16.72
N LYS A 77 6.78 2.75 17.35
CA LYS A 77 6.30 1.53 16.65
C LYS A 77 4.79 1.51 16.51
N ILE A 78 4.28 0.88 15.45
CA ILE A 78 2.87 0.52 15.34
C ILE A 78 2.55 -0.54 16.42
N PRO A 79 1.67 -0.28 17.41
CA PRO A 79 1.33 -1.26 18.43
C PRO A 79 0.50 -2.40 17.86
N SER A 80 0.67 -3.60 18.41
CA SER A 80 -0.10 -4.79 18.02
C SER A 80 -1.60 -4.65 18.31
N GLU A 81 -1.93 -3.81 19.28
CA GLU A 81 -3.26 -3.55 19.80
C GLU A 81 -4.15 -2.87 18.76
N ILE A 82 -3.58 -2.25 17.72
CA ILE A 82 -4.35 -1.72 16.58
C ILE A 82 -5.20 -2.82 15.91
N SER A 83 -4.79 -4.09 16.04
CA SER A 83 -5.55 -5.25 15.57
C SER A 83 -6.87 -5.49 16.32
N ASN A 84 -7.13 -4.77 17.41
CA ASN A 84 -8.40 -4.79 18.12
C ASN A 84 -9.51 -4.00 17.40
N LEU A 85 -9.14 -3.15 16.45
CA LEU A 85 -10.08 -2.40 15.61
C LEU A 85 -10.65 -3.30 14.50
N VAL A 86 -11.30 -4.41 14.86
CA VAL A 86 -11.64 -5.50 13.92
C VAL A 86 -12.58 -5.10 12.77
N ASN A 87 -13.24 -3.94 12.88
CA ASN A 87 -14.10 -3.37 11.83
C ASN A 87 -13.42 -2.33 10.94
N LEU A 88 -12.12 -2.11 11.13
CA LEU A 88 -11.35 -1.14 10.38
C LEU A 88 -11.32 -1.51 8.89
N GLN A 89 -11.72 -0.56 8.06
CA GLN A 89 -11.71 -0.66 6.59
C GLN A 89 -10.58 0.17 5.99
N VAL A 90 -10.17 1.25 6.67
CA VAL A 90 -9.08 2.13 6.22
C VAL A 90 -8.13 2.35 7.38
N LEU A 91 -6.86 2.03 7.17
CA LEU A 91 -5.75 2.42 8.03
C LEU A 91 -4.77 3.24 7.20
N ASN A 92 -4.73 4.54 7.45
CA ASN A 92 -3.81 5.47 6.80
C ASN A 92 -2.88 6.09 7.85
N LEU A 93 -1.61 5.69 7.80
CA LEU A 93 -0.51 6.21 8.61
C LEU A 93 0.58 6.85 7.73
N HIS A 94 0.23 7.20 6.49
CA HIS A 94 1.11 7.85 5.52
C HIS A 94 1.86 9.04 6.11
N LYS A 95 3.13 9.20 5.73
CA LYS A 95 3.93 10.40 6.03
C LYS A 95 4.02 10.69 7.52
N ASN A 96 4.59 9.73 8.23
CA ASN A 96 4.93 9.84 9.64
C ASN A 96 6.41 9.43 9.84
N GLN A 97 6.82 9.27 11.09
CA GLN A 97 8.17 8.84 11.49
C GLN A 97 8.09 7.50 12.24
N LEU A 98 7.14 6.64 11.86
CA LEU A 98 6.98 5.32 12.45
C LEU A 98 8.15 4.43 12.06
N SER A 99 8.61 3.62 13.01
CA SER A 99 9.77 2.73 12.90
C SER A 99 9.42 1.33 13.41
N GLY A 100 10.37 0.40 13.27
CA GLY A 100 10.14 -1.00 13.63
C GLY A 100 9.48 -1.80 12.51
N ASN A 101 9.17 -3.04 12.81
CA ASN A 101 8.53 -3.96 11.85
C ASN A 101 7.03 -3.69 11.75
N ILE A 102 6.47 -3.96 10.58
CA ILE A 102 5.02 -4.04 10.41
C ILE A 102 4.49 -5.19 11.31
N PRO A 103 3.54 -4.93 12.23
CA PRO A 103 3.06 -5.96 13.15
C PRO A 103 2.29 -7.07 12.43
N GLN A 104 2.66 -8.33 12.68
CA GLN A 104 1.92 -9.49 12.15
C GLN A 104 0.42 -9.46 12.49
N SER A 105 0.06 -8.87 13.63
CA SER A 105 -1.31 -8.72 14.10
C SER A 105 -2.22 -7.94 13.15
N LEU A 106 -1.68 -7.13 12.25
CA LEU A 106 -2.49 -6.43 11.24
C LEU A 106 -3.30 -7.38 10.37
N GLY A 107 -2.82 -8.62 10.17
CA GLY A 107 -3.56 -9.67 9.45
C GLY A 107 -4.90 -10.06 10.07
N LYS A 108 -5.21 -9.63 11.30
CA LYS A 108 -6.52 -9.84 11.95
C LYS A 108 -7.62 -8.90 11.44
N LEU A 109 -7.27 -7.81 10.75
CA LEU A 109 -8.21 -6.79 10.30
C LEU A 109 -8.95 -7.21 9.02
N LYS A 110 -9.79 -8.25 9.08
CA LYS A 110 -10.42 -8.89 7.90
C LYS A 110 -11.35 -7.99 7.07
N LEU A 111 -11.65 -6.79 7.56
CA LEU A 111 -12.46 -5.81 6.84
C LEU A 111 -11.63 -4.71 6.17
N LEU A 112 -10.30 -4.76 6.30
CA LEU A 112 -9.40 -3.75 5.77
C LEU A 112 -9.40 -3.78 4.23
N ARG A 113 -9.62 -2.60 3.65
CA ARG A 113 -9.64 -2.33 2.21
C ARG A 113 -8.46 -1.49 1.78
N ILE A 114 -8.02 -0.56 2.63
CA ILE A 114 -6.89 0.32 2.37
C ILE A 114 -5.93 0.23 3.55
N LEU A 115 -4.69 -0.14 3.25
CA LEU A 115 -3.57 -0.07 4.17
C LEU A 115 -2.49 0.82 3.56
N ASP A 116 -2.34 2.01 4.10
CA ASP A 116 -1.28 2.94 3.72
C ASP A 116 -0.34 3.16 4.91
N LEU A 117 0.87 2.63 4.79
CA LEU A 117 1.98 2.81 5.73
C LEU A 117 3.18 3.51 5.06
N SER A 118 2.95 4.13 3.89
CA SER A 118 4.00 4.73 3.09
C SER A 118 4.64 5.94 3.74
N PHE A 119 5.85 6.28 3.31
CA PHE A 119 6.59 7.45 3.77
C PHE A 119 6.80 7.42 5.30
N ASN A 120 7.44 6.35 5.78
CA ASN A 120 7.80 6.12 7.18
C ASN A 120 9.24 5.55 7.25
N GLN A 121 9.64 5.04 8.41
CA GLN A 121 10.95 4.43 8.67
C GLN A 121 10.80 2.95 9.07
N LEU A 122 9.76 2.28 8.55
CA LEU A 122 9.47 0.88 8.85
C LEU A 122 10.50 -0.03 8.19
N PHE A 123 10.86 -1.12 8.85
CA PHE A 123 11.90 -2.03 8.35
C PHE A 123 11.55 -3.51 8.56
N GLY A 124 12.38 -4.38 7.99
CA GLY A 124 12.19 -5.83 8.03
C GLY A 124 11.20 -6.31 6.96
N PRO A 125 10.83 -7.61 7.00
CA PRO A 125 10.02 -8.21 5.95
C PRO A 125 8.57 -7.78 5.98
N ILE A 126 7.94 -7.77 4.80
CA ILE A 126 6.49 -7.70 4.66
C ILE A 126 5.89 -8.95 5.32
N PRO A 127 5.07 -8.82 6.38
CA PRO A 127 4.53 -9.98 7.08
C PRO A 127 3.57 -10.77 6.19
N THR A 128 3.74 -12.09 6.12
CA THR A 128 2.83 -12.99 5.39
C THR A 128 1.39 -12.92 5.90
N SER A 129 1.17 -12.46 7.14
CA SER A 129 -0.16 -12.25 7.69
C SER A 129 -0.96 -11.14 6.98
N LEU A 130 -0.30 -10.18 6.30
CA LEU A 130 -0.99 -9.20 5.47
C LEU A 130 -1.67 -9.86 4.26
N CYS A 131 -1.18 -11.01 3.82
CA CYS A 131 -1.78 -11.79 2.74
C CYS A 131 -3.10 -12.47 3.15
N GLN A 132 -3.53 -12.31 4.40
CA GLN A 132 -4.81 -12.82 4.91
C GLN A 132 -5.93 -11.75 4.92
N LEU A 133 -5.66 -10.57 4.34
CA LEU A 133 -6.60 -9.46 4.23
C LEU A 133 -7.35 -9.55 2.90
N ASP A 134 -8.27 -10.51 2.81
CA ASP A 134 -9.01 -10.89 1.60
C ASP A 134 -9.82 -9.76 0.94
N LYS A 135 -10.12 -8.69 1.67
CA LYS A 135 -10.83 -7.49 1.18
C LYS A 135 -9.90 -6.33 0.79
N LEU A 136 -8.59 -6.51 0.89
CA LEU A 136 -7.63 -5.45 0.65
C LEU A 136 -7.62 -5.08 -0.84
N ASN A 137 -7.88 -3.81 -1.12
CA ASN A 137 -7.85 -3.23 -2.45
C ASN A 137 -6.57 -2.43 -2.71
N THR A 138 -6.03 -1.79 -1.65
CA THR A 138 -4.83 -0.96 -1.76
C THR A 138 -3.86 -1.29 -0.64
N LEU A 139 -2.62 -1.59 -1.05
CA LEU A 139 -1.48 -1.81 -0.17
C LEU A 139 -0.33 -0.88 -0.58
N ASP A 140 -0.17 0.21 0.17
CA ASP A 140 0.88 1.21 -0.06
C ASP A 140 1.88 1.16 1.09
N LEU A 141 3.10 0.69 0.78
CA LEU A 141 4.22 0.58 1.72
C LEU A 141 5.48 1.32 1.20
N TYR A 142 5.33 2.15 0.17
CA TYR A 142 6.44 2.83 -0.50
C TYR A 142 7.20 3.78 0.44
N MET A 143 8.45 4.10 0.12
CA MET A 143 9.32 4.99 0.91
C MET A 143 9.39 4.57 2.38
N ASN A 144 9.91 3.37 2.59
CA ASN A 144 10.28 2.81 3.89
C ASN A 144 11.65 2.12 3.76
N ASN A 145 12.05 1.36 4.77
CA ASN A 145 13.26 0.53 4.78
C ASN A 145 12.91 -0.97 4.82
N LEU A 146 11.78 -1.37 4.21
CA LEU A 146 11.33 -2.77 4.19
C LEU A 146 12.29 -3.62 3.38
N SER A 147 12.59 -4.82 3.87
CA SER A 147 13.61 -5.71 3.30
C SER A 147 13.09 -7.13 3.14
N GLY A 148 13.93 -8.05 2.64
CA GLY A 148 13.52 -9.43 2.37
C GLY A 148 12.73 -9.54 1.07
N THR A 149 12.10 -10.69 0.84
CA THR A 149 11.43 -11.01 -0.43
C THR A 149 9.95 -10.66 -0.40
N LEU A 150 9.36 -10.48 -1.59
CA LEU A 150 7.91 -10.45 -1.76
C LEU A 150 7.31 -11.81 -1.33
N PRO A 151 6.36 -11.86 -0.39
CA PRO A 151 5.66 -13.10 -0.05
C PRO A 151 4.88 -13.63 -1.25
N SER A 152 5.03 -14.91 -1.58
CA SER A 152 4.23 -15.52 -2.65
C SER A 152 2.73 -15.51 -2.33
N GLN A 153 2.36 -15.44 -1.05
CA GLN A 153 0.98 -15.34 -0.61
C GLN A 153 0.30 -14.02 -1.02
N LEU A 154 1.03 -13.00 -1.50
CA LEU A 154 0.42 -11.79 -2.07
C LEU A 154 -0.54 -12.12 -3.21
N GLY A 155 -0.28 -13.19 -3.97
CA GLY A 155 -1.17 -13.70 -5.00
C GLY A 155 -2.54 -14.18 -4.51
N LEU A 156 -2.76 -14.31 -3.20
CA LEU A 156 -4.06 -14.65 -2.61
C LEU A 156 -4.99 -13.43 -2.47
N LEU A 157 -4.46 -12.21 -2.58
CA LEU A 157 -5.21 -10.97 -2.43
C LEU A 157 -5.95 -10.61 -3.72
N THR A 158 -6.92 -11.45 -4.11
CA THR A 158 -7.62 -11.34 -5.40
C THR A 158 -8.44 -10.06 -5.60
N GLN A 159 -8.67 -9.28 -4.53
CA GLN A 159 -9.34 -7.97 -4.57
C GLN A 159 -8.35 -6.79 -4.71
N LEU A 160 -7.05 -7.05 -4.72
CA LEU A 160 -6.02 -6.00 -4.77
C LEU A 160 -6.00 -5.35 -6.15
N GLU A 161 -6.17 -4.04 -6.19
CA GLU A 161 -6.03 -3.23 -7.41
C GLU A 161 -4.73 -2.42 -7.41
N ASN A 162 -4.23 -2.02 -6.25
CA ASN A 162 -3.02 -1.18 -6.13
C ASN A 162 -2.02 -1.80 -5.16
N LEU A 163 -0.79 -2.02 -5.66
CA LEU A 163 0.35 -2.46 -4.87
C LEU A 163 1.55 -1.53 -5.12
N SER A 164 1.91 -0.73 -4.11
CA SER A 164 3.05 0.19 -4.19
C SER A 164 4.08 -0.12 -3.11
N LEU A 165 5.27 -0.55 -3.53
CA LEU A 165 6.39 -0.92 -2.66
C LEU A 165 7.68 -0.17 -3.03
N PHE A 166 7.59 0.86 -3.85
CA PHE A 166 8.77 1.55 -4.37
C PHE A 166 9.60 2.24 -3.28
N ASN A 167 10.88 2.49 -3.53
CA ASN A 167 11.84 3.05 -2.56
C ASN A 167 11.85 2.24 -1.26
N ASN A 168 12.27 0.98 -1.36
CA ASN A 168 12.50 0.06 -0.23
C ASN A 168 13.78 -0.78 -0.51
N GLU A 169 14.02 -1.77 0.33
CA GLU A 169 15.17 -2.68 0.26
C GLU A 169 14.73 -4.12 -0.14
N ILE A 170 13.64 -4.26 -0.89
CA ILE A 170 13.05 -5.56 -1.25
C ILE A 170 13.97 -6.31 -2.22
N THR A 171 14.24 -7.58 -1.93
CA THR A 171 15.12 -8.46 -2.70
C THR A 171 14.37 -9.65 -3.29
N GLY A 172 15.09 -10.51 -4.02
CA GLY A 172 14.53 -11.73 -4.61
C GLY A 172 13.76 -11.46 -5.89
N GLU A 173 13.08 -12.50 -6.38
CA GLU A 173 12.30 -12.45 -7.62
C GLU A 173 10.86 -12.00 -7.36
N ILE A 174 10.19 -11.51 -8.41
CA ILE A 174 8.74 -11.33 -8.39
C ILE A 174 8.09 -12.73 -8.36
N PRO A 175 7.35 -13.12 -7.31
CA PRO A 175 6.81 -14.46 -7.20
C PRO A 175 5.76 -14.71 -8.29
N SER A 176 5.75 -15.92 -8.86
CA SER A 176 4.85 -16.27 -9.97
C SER A 176 3.37 -16.07 -9.63
N SER A 177 3.00 -16.28 -8.36
CA SER A 177 1.65 -16.05 -7.85
C SER A 177 1.19 -14.59 -7.93
N LEU A 178 2.09 -13.61 -8.02
CA LEU A 178 1.70 -12.21 -8.18
C LEU A 178 1.07 -11.95 -9.55
N TYR A 179 1.51 -12.66 -10.59
CA TYR A 179 0.93 -12.55 -11.94
C TYR A 179 -0.51 -13.07 -12.02
N GLU A 180 -0.97 -13.84 -11.02
CA GLU A 180 -2.36 -14.30 -10.91
C GLU A 180 -3.33 -13.23 -10.39
N LEU A 181 -2.84 -12.05 -9.99
CA LEU A 181 -3.67 -10.92 -9.57
C LEU A 181 -4.29 -10.22 -10.78
N LYS A 182 -5.28 -10.85 -11.41
CA LYS A 182 -5.93 -10.36 -12.63
C LYS A 182 -6.60 -8.99 -12.46
N GLY A 183 -7.02 -8.63 -11.24
CA GLY A 183 -7.64 -7.34 -10.92
C GLY A 183 -6.64 -6.20 -10.68
N LEU A 184 -5.34 -6.47 -10.64
CA LEU A 184 -4.33 -5.46 -10.32
C LEU A 184 -4.24 -4.41 -11.44
N LYS A 185 -4.33 -3.14 -11.07
CA LYS A 185 -4.25 -1.96 -11.96
C LYS A 185 -2.91 -1.26 -11.84
N THR A 186 -2.33 -1.21 -10.64
CA THR A 186 -1.07 -0.51 -10.38
C THR A 186 -0.10 -1.44 -9.67
N LEU A 187 1.07 -1.63 -10.27
CA LEU A 187 2.21 -2.35 -9.69
C LEU A 187 3.46 -1.49 -9.70
N MET A 188 3.81 -0.91 -8.56
CA MET A 188 4.97 -0.03 -8.40
C MET A 188 6.01 -0.69 -7.50
N LEU A 189 7.04 -1.28 -8.10
CA LEU A 189 8.13 -1.98 -7.41
C LEU A 189 9.49 -1.30 -7.62
N ASN A 190 9.50 -0.10 -8.20
CA ASN A 190 10.73 0.60 -8.56
C ASN A 190 11.62 0.97 -7.37
N SER A 191 12.92 1.19 -7.61
CA SER A 191 13.91 1.57 -6.60
C SER A 191 13.92 0.58 -5.43
N ASN A 192 14.23 -0.66 -5.78
CA ASN A 192 14.40 -1.81 -4.88
C ASN A 192 15.62 -2.63 -5.32
N LYS A 193 15.76 -3.86 -4.81
CA LYS A 193 16.86 -4.78 -5.11
C LYS A 193 16.35 -6.07 -5.76
N LEU A 194 15.25 -6.00 -6.52
CA LEU A 194 14.64 -7.16 -7.18
C LEU A 194 15.59 -7.75 -8.23
N ILE A 195 15.57 -9.07 -8.35
CA ILE A 195 16.35 -9.85 -9.32
C ILE A 195 15.41 -10.73 -10.15
N GLY A 196 15.99 -11.58 -11.01
CA GLY A 196 15.25 -12.49 -11.87
C GLY A 196 14.73 -11.79 -13.13
N SER A 197 13.86 -12.50 -13.85
CA SER A 197 13.27 -12.02 -15.11
C SER A 197 11.79 -11.71 -14.96
N LEU A 198 11.27 -10.88 -15.86
CA LEU A 198 9.82 -10.65 -15.95
C LEU A 198 9.17 -11.89 -16.58
N SER A 199 8.24 -12.53 -15.86
CA SER A 199 7.61 -13.77 -16.34
C SER A 199 6.71 -13.50 -17.54
N LYS A 200 6.58 -14.50 -18.42
CA LYS A 200 5.57 -14.53 -19.48
C LYS A 200 4.15 -14.48 -18.94
N ASP A 201 3.94 -14.96 -17.71
CA ASP A 201 2.65 -14.92 -17.01
C ASP A 201 2.14 -13.49 -16.77
N ILE A 202 2.97 -12.45 -17.02
CA ILE A 202 2.53 -11.06 -17.04
C ILE A 202 1.30 -10.84 -17.92
N GLU A 203 1.06 -11.68 -18.93
CA GLU A 203 -0.18 -11.65 -19.72
C GLU A 203 -1.48 -11.86 -18.93
N ASN A 204 -1.40 -12.46 -17.74
CA ASN A 204 -2.56 -12.69 -16.88
C ASN A 204 -3.06 -11.39 -16.23
N MET A 205 -2.21 -10.38 -16.13
CA MET A 205 -2.51 -9.11 -15.45
C MET A 205 -3.26 -8.13 -16.38
N ILE A 206 -4.33 -8.60 -17.02
CA ILE A 206 -5.03 -7.89 -18.11
C ILE A 206 -5.64 -6.52 -17.73
N PHE A 207 -5.78 -6.22 -16.43
CA PHE A 207 -6.25 -4.93 -15.93
C PHE A 207 -5.14 -3.96 -15.57
N LEU A 208 -3.86 -4.34 -15.73
CA LEU A 208 -2.73 -3.51 -15.37
C LEU A 208 -2.68 -2.26 -16.24
N GLU A 209 -2.63 -1.11 -15.58
CA GLU A 209 -2.56 0.22 -16.19
C GLU A 209 -1.17 0.84 -16.00
N ASN A 210 -0.56 0.63 -14.82
CA ASN A 210 0.73 1.20 -14.47
C ASN A 210 1.67 0.11 -13.96
N LEU A 211 2.83 -0.02 -14.60
CA LEU A 211 3.90 -0.94 -14.21
C LEU A 211 5.23 -0.19 -14.07
N SER A 212 5.81 -0.17 -12.87
CA SER A 212 7.15 0.38 -12.68
C SER A 212 8.07 -0.61 -11.98
N LEU A 213 9.12 -1.02 -12.68
CA LEU A 213 10.23 -1.84 -12.18
C LEU A 213 11.55 -1.06 -12.22
N PHE A 214 11.49 0.25 -12.49
CA PHE A 214 12.65 1.15 -12.55
C PHE A 214 13.65 0.91 -11.43
N ASP A 215 14.94 1.02 -11.69
CA ASP A 215 15.99 1.02 -10.66
C ASP A 215 15.94 -0.24 -9.77
N ASN A 216 16.25 -1.38 -10.40
CA ASN A 216 16.34 -2.70 -9.78
C ASN A 216 17.50 -3.51 -10.40
N ASN A 217 17.64 -4.78 -10.03
CA ASN A 217 18.64 -5.71 -10.57
C ASN A 217 18.03 -6.78 -11.48
N MET A 218 16.85 -6.53 -12.05
CA MET A 218 16.16 -7.49 -12.91
C MET A 218 16.91 -7.71 -14.23
N ASN A 219 16.79 -8.89 -14.81
CA ASN A 219 17.54 -9.31 -15.98
C ASN A 219 16.69 -10.17 -16.94
N GLY A 220 17.32 -10.68 -18.00
CA GLY A 220 16.66 -11.49 -19.01
C GLY A 220 15.93 -10.65 -20.05
N GLN A 221 15.16 -11.32 -20.89
CA GLN A 221 14.40 -10.68 -21.97
C GLN A 221 13.08 -10.13 -21.45
N VAL A 222 12.68 -8.99 -21.99
CA VAL A 222 11.34 -8.45 -21.74
C VAL A 222 10.32 -9.30 -22.54
N PRO A 223 9.36 -9.95 -21.86
CA PRO A 223 8.45 -10.90 -22.47
C PRO A 223 7.52 -10.20 -23.48
N MET A 224 7.36 -10.81 -24.66
CA MET A 224 6.46 -10.31 -25.71
C MET A 224 4.99 -10.34 -25.29
N GLU A 225 4.68 -11.15 -24.28
CA GLU A 225 3.39 -11.31 -23.62
C GLU A 225 2.85 -9.99 -23.03
N LEU A 226 3.72 -9.00 -22.74
CA LEU A 226 3.32 -7.64 -22.35
C LEU A 226 2.35 -6.98 -23.34
N LYS A 227 2.38 -7.35 -24.62
CA LYS A 227 1.45 -6.82 -25.63
C LYS A 227 -0.02 -7.18 -25.36
N LYS A 228 -0.28 -8.20 -24.52
CA LYS A 228 -1.63 -8.58 -24.09
C LYS A 228 -2.21 -7.61 -23.05
N LEU A 229 -1.37 -6.76 -22.44
CA LEU A 229 -1.80 -5.76 -21.47
C LEU A 229 -2.41 -4.53 -22.16
N SER A 230 -3.60 -4.74 -22.73
CA SER A 230 -4.32 -3.71 -23.51
C SER A 230 -4.71 -2.44 -22.75
N ARG A 231 -4.60 -2.45 -21.41
CA ARG A 231 -4.92 -1.31 -20.53
C ARG A 231 -3.68 -0.57 -20.04
N LEU A 232 -2.48 -1.05 -20.37
CA LEU A 232 -1.23 -0.47 -19.92
C LEU A 232 -1.06 0.93 -20.52
N LYS A 233 -0.93 1.92 -19.65
CA LYS A 233 -0.76 3.35 -19.97
C LYS A 233 0.69 3.76 -19.76
N GLU A 234 1.26 3.32 -18.64
CA GLU A 234 2.60 3.67 -18.23
C GLU A 234 3.38 2.40 -17.88
N MET A 235 4.57 2.28 -18.46
CA MET A 235 5.50 1.20 -18.18
C MET A 235 6.91 1.78 -18.06
N ASN A 236 7.57 1.53 -16.94
CA ASN A 236 8.96 1.92 -16.75
C ASN A 236 9.81 0.73 -16.27
N LEU A 237 10.67 0.24 -17.15
CA LEU A 237 11.59 -0.88 -16.89
C LEU A 237 13.06 -0.44 -16.81
N SER A 238 13.32 0.87 -16.88
CA SER A 238 14.68 1.41 -17.01
C SER A 238 15.54 1.16 -15.77
N TYR A 239 16.86 1.34 -15.89
CA TYR A 239 17.81 1.09 -14.79
C TYR A 239 17.69 -0.33 -14.22
N ASN A 240 17.68 -1.32 -15.12
CA ASN A 240 17.78 -2.75 -14.85
C ASN A 240 18.86 -3.37 -15.75
N LYS A 241 18.99 -4.70 -15.73
CA LYS A 241 19.91 -5.51 -16.55
C LYS A 241 19.15 -6.32 -17.61
N PHE A 242 17.99 -5.84 -18.06
CA PHE A 242 17.25 -6.45 -19.16
C PHE A 242 18.10 -6.47 -20.44
N ASN A 243 17.91 -7.49 -21.26
CA ASN A 243 18.67 -7.70 -22.49
C ASN A 243 17.78 -8.29 -23.59
N GLY A 244 18.36 -8.48 -24.78
CA GLY A 244 17.65 -9.03 -25.93
C GLY A 244 16.81 -7.99 -26.66
N PHE A 245 15.85 -8.49 -27.45
CA PHE A 245 15.09 -7.68 -28.38
C PHE A 245 13.71 -7.34 -27.84
N VAL A 246 13.26 -6.12 -28.13
CA VAL A 246 11.90 -5.67 -27.84
C VAL A 246 11.09 -5.66 -29.12
N SER A 247 9.85 -6.16 -29.05
CA SER A 247 8.91 -6.04 -30.17
C SER A 247 8.63 -4.56 -30.45
N LYS A 248 8.59 -4.18 -31.73
CA LYS A 248 8.17 -2.83 -32.16
C LYS A 248 6.82 -2.41 -31.59
N ASP A 249 5.93 -3.37 -31.29
CA ASP A 249 4.61 -3.12 -30.70
C ASP A 249 4.71 -2.57 -29.26
N LEU A 250 5.84 -2.80 -28.58
CA LEU A 250 6.12 -2.29 -27.23
C LEU A 250 6.94 -0.99 -27.25
N ALA A 251 7.38 -0.53 -28.43
CA ALA A 251 8.19 0.69 -28.62
C ALA A 251 7.47 1.99 -28.21
N VAL A 252 6.14 1.95 -28.18
CA VAL A 252 5.27 3.10 -27.87
C VAL A 252 5.13 3.36 -26.38
N LEU A 253 5.67 2.47 -25.54
CA LEU A 253 5.74 2.63 -24.09
C LEU A 253 7.16 3.09 -23.74
N ASP A 254 7.32 3.97 -22.74
CA ASP A 254 8.62 4.56 -22.35
C ASP A 254 9.58 3.49 -21.81
N VAL A 255 10.31 2.82 -22.70
CA VAL A 255 11.29 1.78 -22.31
C VAL A 255 12.71 2.27 -22.55
N MET A 256 13.37 2.77 -21.50
CA MET A 256 14.76 3.23 -21.62
C MET A 256 15.74 2.06 -21.48
N ASN A 257 16.66 1.98 -22.44
CA ASN A 257 17.75 0.99 -22.60
C ASN A 257 17.34 -0.42 -23.04
N MET A 258 16.77 -0.56 -24.25
CA MET A 258 16.72 -1.84 -24.94
C MET A 258 16.94 -1.71 -26.45
N THR A 259 17.47 -2.78 -27.04
CA THR A 259 17.62 -2.91 -28.49
C THR A 259 16.29 -3.38 -29.09
N MET A 260 15.69 -2.57 -29.97
CA MET A 260 14.48 -2.93 -30.72
C MET A 260 14.84 -3.62 -32.03
N LEU A 261 13.92 -4.41 -32.59
CA LEU A 261 13.98 -4.83 -34.00
C LEU A 261 13.02 -3.97 -34.82
N ASN A 262 13.51 -3.27 -35.84
CA ASN A 262 12.64 -2.57 -36.79
C ASN A 262 11.90 -3.56 -37.73
N GLU A 263 11.02 -3.07 -38.60
CA GLU A 263 10.21 -3.92 -39.51
C GLU A 263 11.03 -4.80 -40.47
N LYS A 264 12.34 -4.57 -40.55
CA LYS A 264 13.29 -5.34 -41.36
C LYS A 264 14.17 -6.27 -40.53
N GLY A 265 13.96 -6.37 -39.21
CA GLY A 265 14.75 -7.21 -38.31
C GLY A 265 16.13 -6.64 -37.97
N LEU A 266 16.33 -5.32 -38.08
CA LEU A 266 17.57 -4.65 -37.67
C LEU A 266 17.47 -4.16 -36.23
N ALA A 267 18.55 -4.38 -35.48
CA ALA A 267 18.74 -3.94 -34.11
C ALA A 267 18.87 -2.40 -34.04
N VAL A 268 17.98 -1.72 -33.33
CA VAL A 268 18.00 -0.27 -33.07
C VAL A 268 18.15 -0.03 -31.58
N ALA A 269 19.19 0.66 -31.14
CA ALA A 269 19.36 1.02 -29.73
C ALA A 269 18.50 2.25 -29.38
N LEU A 270 17.54 2.11 -28.46
CA LEU A 270 16.85 3.28 -27.91
C LEU A 270 17.67 3.89 -26.78
N THR A 271 18.32 5.02 -27.06
CA THR A 271 18.89 5.90 -26.04
C THR A 271 17.90 7.04 -25.81
N VAL A 272 17.08 6.93 -24.76
CA VAL A 272 16.24 8.07 -24.36
C VAL A 272 17.10 8.99 -23.50
N VAL A 273 17.45 10.16 -24.03
CA VAL A 273 18.15 11.20 -23.28
C VAL A 273 17.15 11.83 -22.32
N SER A 274 17.48 11.77 -21.03
CA SER A 274 16.59 11.99 -19.89
C SER A 274 16.18 13.45 -19.63
N ASP A 275 15.96 14.26 -20.66
CA ASP A 275 15.49 15.63 -20.47
C ASP A 275 14.40 16.01 -21.49
N ARG A 276 13.16 16.07 -20.98
CA ARG A 276 11.95 16.71 -21.54
C ARG A 276 11.23 15.97 -22.68
N ASN A 277 10.19 15.22 -22.30
CA ASN A 277 8.92 15.00 -23.03
C ASN A 277 8.97 14.78 -24.56
N SER A 278 10.07 14.26 -25.10
CA SER A 278 10.19 13.94 -26.50
C SER A 278 11.19 12.80 -26.69
N ALA A 279 10.70 11.69 -27.23
CA ALA A 279 11.55 10.62 -27.73
C ALA A 279 11.99 11.01 -29.15
N ILE A 280 13.29 11.16 -29.37
CA ILE A 280 13.87 11.24 -30.71
C ILE A 280 14.37 9.85 -31.05
N VAL A 281 13.75 9.23 -32.06
CA VAL A 281 14.26 8.00 -32.66
C VAL A 281 15.46 8.38 -33.52
N SER A 282 16.67 7.98 -33.14
CA SER A 282 17.81 8.01 -34.04
C SER A 282 18.02 6.63 -34.65
N GLU A 283 17.89 6.54 -35.98
CA GLU A 283 18.37 5.40 -36.75
C GLU A 283 19.87 5.59 -37.00
N ASP A 284 20.69 4.64 -36.52
CA ASP A 284 22.01 4.38 -37.11
C ASP A 284 21.89 3.20 -38.09
#